data_AF-A0A9X3HDQ0-F1
#
_entry.id   AF-A0A9X3HDQ0-F1
#
_cell.length_a   1.000
_cell.length_b   1.000
_cell.length_c   1.000
_cell.angle_alpha   90.00
_cell.angle_beta   90.00
_cell.angle_gamma   90.00
#
_symmetry.space_group_name_H-M   'P 1'
#
loop_
_entity.id
_entity.type
_entity.pdbx_description
1 polymer ?
#
loop_
_entity_poly.entity_id
_entity_poly.type
_entity_poly.pdbx_seq_one_letter_code
_entity_poly.pdbx_strand_id
1 'polypeptide(L)'
;MHQTRQEFTAMERFFLFCSGSDIDLLKQCRRAEQIKHMGFGSLVLVPAVLALVSMSYALSTLEGLQDKLWLAILGGFVWSLIIFAFDRFIVSTHRRKTSDAAELNRPAFYLRFAFALILGIVISHPLVMMYFNGSVADQMEQNLQSEQAAIAQRFDREIQNLDGRIFAMDSLYLEKQAERNRQADIVAKEIDGEVIRNANGELETTGLRGKGPSAENKIRQLATLENELQALKREQMGEKRSLGLAKAELSTRKDSSMAAFSLSTDYLHQEMALEQLKASNPIVRLTQWFIIVLFVLVDLLPFIFKTFSTYGLYDKVLGDEEESLQGLDLKDRSLFWQEKVDRLSEY
;
A
#
# COMPACT_ATOMS: atom_id res chain seq x y z
N MET A 1 28.52 -47.85 -34.88
CA MET A 1 29.55 -47.06 -34.18
C MET A 1 29.04 -46.74 -32.79
N HIS A 2 29.79 -47.14 -31.77
CA HIS A 2 29.43 -47.12 -30.36
C HIS A 2 28.99 -45.73 -29.86
N GLN A 3 27.73 -45.60 -29.43
CA GLN A 3 27.36 -44.55 -28.48
C GLN A 3 27.62 -45.10 -27.07
N THR A 4 28.73 -44.68 -26.49
CA THR A 4 29.00 -44.75 -25.05
C THR A 4 27.76 -44.26 -24.29
N ARG A 5 27.23 -45.10 -23.39
CA ARG A 5 26.31 -44.67 -22.31
C ARG A 5 26.96 -43.48 -21.61
N GLN A 6 26.56 -42.27 -21.95
CA GLN A 6 26.95 -41.09 -21.20
C GLN A 6 26.09 -41.06 -19.94
N GLU A 7 26.71 -41.38 -18.81
CA GLU A 7 26.13 -41.13 -17.50
C GLU A 7 25.91 -39.62 -17.36
N PHE A 8 24.65 -39.18 -17.26
CA PHE A 8 24.35 -37.80 -16.94
C PHE A 8 24.93 -37.43 -15.57
N THR A 9 25.57 -36.27 -15.49
CA THR A 9 25.98 -35.67 -14.21
C THR A 9 24.75 -35.35 -13.35
N ALA A 10 24.96 -35.17 -12.04
CA ALA A 10 23.87 -34.85 -11.10
C ALA A 10 23.07 -33.60 -11.54
N MET A 11 23.75 -32.58 -12.07
CA MET A 11 23.12 -31.36 -12.55
C MET A 11 22.26 -31.60 -13.81
N GLU A 12 22.77 -32.38 -14.76
CA GLU A 12 22.02 -32.73 -15.97
C GLU A 12 20.77 -33.55 -15.61
N ARG A 13 20.89 -34.51 -14.69
CA ARG A 13 19.75 -35.28 -14.17
C ARG A 13 18.72 -34.39 -13.49
N PHE A 14 19.14 -33.38 -12.73
CA PHE A 14 18.24 -32.43 -12.09
C PHE A 14 17.44 -31.61 -13.11
N PHE A 15 18.09 -31.03 -14.11
CA PHE A 15 17.37 -30.28 -15.16
C PHE A 15 16.47 -31.17 -16.02
N LEU A 16 16.91 -32.38 -16.36
CA LEU A 16 16.07 -33.35 -17.08
C LEU A 16 14.89 -33.83 -16.24
N PHE A 17 15.08 -33.96 -14.92
CA PHE A 17 13.98 -34.16 -14.01
C PHE A 17 13.01 -32.98 -14.10
N CYS A 18 13.47 -31.72 -13.93
CA CYS A 18 12.64 -30.53 -14.02
C CYS A 18 11.83 -30.41 -15.33
N SER A 19 12.38 -30.88 -16.46
CA SER A 19 11.68 -30.86 -17.75
C SER A 19 10.59 -31.93 -17.89
N GLY A 20 10.44 -32.82 -16.90
CA GLY A 20 9.48 -33.92 -16.92
C GLY A 20 9.69 -34.90 -18.08
N SER A 21 10.92 -35.00 -18.59
CA SER A 21 11.26 -35.84 -19.74
C SER A 21 11.79 -37.21 -19.31
N ASP A 22 11.58 -38.22 -20.13
CA ASP A 22 12.07 -39.58 -19.87
C ASP A 22 13.60 -39.61 -20.02
N ILE A 23 14.29 -39.83 -18.90
CA ILE A 23 15.76 -39.81 -18.83
C ILE A 23 16.35 -41.01 -19.59
N ASP A 24 15.69 -42.17 -19.56
CA ASP A 24 16.21 -43.39 -20.18
C ASP A 24 16.04 -43.38 -21.69
N LEU A 25 14.98 -42.74 -22.18
CA LEU A 25 14.83 -42.44 -23.61
C LEU A 25 15.86 -41.39 -24.06
N LEU A 26 16.07 -40.32 -23.29
CA LEU A 26 17.02 -39.26 -23.63
C LEU A 26 18.49 -39.71 -23.65
N LYS A 27 18.86 -40.76 -22.91
CA LYS A 27 20.20 -41.38 -22.98
C LYS A 27 20.51 -41.93 -24.37
N GLN A 28 19.48 -42.33 -25.13
CA GLN A 28 19.60 -42.89 -26.48
C GLN A 28 19.58 -41.79 -27.56
N CYS A 29 19.12 -40.59 -27.20
CA CYS A 29 19.06 -39.44 -28.08
C CYS A 29 20.41 -38.74 -28.27
N ARG A 30 20.52 -37.94 -29.34
CA ARG A 30 21.70 -37.10 -29.59
C ARG A 30 21.85 -36.03 -28.50
N ARG A 31 23.08 -35.63 -28.19
CA ARG A 31 23.40 -34.57 -27.21
C ARG A 31 22.63 -33.27 -27.42
N ALA A 32 22.31 -32.90 -28.67
CA ALA A 32 21.50 -31.72 -28.97
C ALA A 32 20.08 -31.79 -28.37
N GLU A 33 19.47 -32.98 -28.36
CA GLU A 33 18.15 -33.19 -27.73
C GLU A 33 18.25 -33.19 -26.21
N GLN A 34 19.31 -33.76 -25.65
CA GLN A 34 19.54 -33.70 -24.21
C GLN A 34 19.66 -32.24 -23.74
N ILE A 35 20.41 -31.40 -24.46
CA ILE A 35 20.53 -29.96 -24.17
C ILE A 35 19.18 -29.24 -24.32
N LYS A 36 18.41 -29.56 -25.37
CA LYS A 36 17.05 -29.04 -25.57
C LYS A 36 16.16 -29.29 -24.34
N HIS A 37 16.12 -30.54 -23.86
CA HIS A 37 15.28 -30.92 -22.72
C HIS A 37 15.79 -30.35 -21.39
N MET A 38 17.11 -30.28 -21.18
CA MET A 38 17.68 -29.57 -20.03
C MET A 38 17.32 -28.06 -20.04
N GLY A 39 17.26 -27.46 -21.22
CA GLY A 39 16.80 -26.09 -21.42
C GLY A 39 15.35 -25.89 -20.95
N PHE A 40 14.44 -26.80 -21.31
CA PHE A 40 13.05 -26.75 -20.81
C PHE A 40 12.97 -26.84 -19.29
N GLY A 41 13.77 -27.72 -18.67
CA GLY A 41 13.81 -27.82 -17.21
C GLY A 41 14.33 -26.55 -16.54
N SER A 42 15.31 -25.89 -17.15
CA SER A 42 15.82 -24.59 -16.69
C SER A 42 14.74 -23.50 -16.78
N LEU A 43 13.96 -23.48 -17.87
CA LEU A 43 12.87 -22.51 -18.05
C LEU A 43 11.75 -22.69 -17.02
N VAL A 44 11.45 -23.91 -16.58
CA VAL A 44 10.46 -24.20 -15.52
C VAL A 44 10.94 -23.74 -14.14
N LEU A 45 12.25 -23.71 -13.89
CA LEU A 45 12.79 -23.29 -12.60
C LEU A 45 12.73 -21.78 -12.38
N VAL A 46 12.81 -20.97 -13.45
CA VAL A 46 12.84 -19.51 -13.33
C VAL A 46 11.54 -18.96 -12.70
N PRO A 47 10.33 -19.29 -13.17
CA PRO A 47 9.08 -18.88 -12.51
C PRO A 47 8.98 -19.37 -11.07
N ALA A 48 9.43 -20.59 -10.77
CA ALA A 48 9.40 -21.15 -9.42
C ALA A 48 10.28 -20.37 -8.44
N VAL A 49 11.49 -19.97 -8.84
CA VAL A 49 12.39 -19.15 -8.01
C VAL A 49 11.83 -17.75 -7.80
N LEU A 50 11.24 -17.14 -8.83
CA LEU A 50 10.62 -15.82 -8.69
C LEU A 50 9.37 -15.87 -7.81
N ALA A 51 8.57 -16.95 -7.90
CA ALA A 51 7.43 -17.19 -7.04
C ALA A 51 7.84 -17.36 -5.56
N LEU A 52 8.98 -18.00 -5.29
CA LEU A 52 9.55 -18.09 -3.95
C LEU A 52 9.79 -16.70 -3.36
N VAL A 53 10.54 -15.86 -4.07
CA VAL A 53 10.89 -14.50 -3.62
C VAL A 53 9.62 -13.65 -3.45
N SER A 54 8.74 -13.68 -4.44
CA SER A 54 7.48 -12.93 -4.45
C SER A 54 6.60 -13.27 -3.26
N MET A 55 6.32 -14.56 -3.05
CA MET A 55 5.40 -14.99 -2.01
C MET A 55 6.03 -14.85 -0.62
N SER A 56 7.34 -15.08 -0.47
CA SER A 56 8.03 -14.78 0.79
C SER A 56 7.95 -13.31 1.15
N TYR A 57 8.10 -12.41 0.17
CA TYR A 57 7.89 -10.98 0.41
C TYR A 57 6.43 -10.68 0.80
N ALA A 58 5.45 -11.19 0.04
CA ALA A 58 4.03 -10.96 0.33
C ALA A 58 3.65 -11.38 1.76
N LEU A 59 4.11 -12.56 2.19
CA LEU A 59 3.85 -13.06 3.54
C LEU A 59 4.59 -12.24 4.61
N SER A 60 5.75 -11.68 4.29
CA SER A 60 6.48 -10.81 5.23
C SER A 60 5.79 -9.47 5.49
N THR A 61 4.94 -9.01 4.57
CA THR A 61 4.20 -7.75 4.73
C THR A 61 2.88 -7.90 5.50
N LEU A 62 2.39 -9.13 5.72
CA LEU A 62 1.14 -9.38 6.42
C LEU A 62 1.30 -9.17 7.94
N GLU A 63 0.42 -8.37 8.55
CA GLU A 63 0.45 -7.96 9.96
C GLU A 63 0.67 -9.14 10.95
N GLY A 64 0.08 -10.31 10.71
CA GLY A 64 0.24 -11.48 11.59
C GLY A 64 1.55 -12.29 11.42
N LEU A 65 2.36 -11.97 10.40
CA LEU A 65 3.54 -12.73 9.98
C LEU A 65 4.82 -11.88 9.95
N GLN A 66 4.74 -10.56 10.16
CA GLN A 66 5.90 -9.64 10.12
C GLN A 66 7.02 -10.09 11.07
N ASP A 67 6.68 -10.53 12.28
CA ASP A 67 7.65 -10.99 13.28
C ASP A 67 8.17 -12.42 13.04
N LYS A 68 7.59 -13.15 12.07
CA LYS A 68 7.85 -14.58 11.85
C LYS A 68 8.41 -14.82 10.45
N LEU A 69 9.57 -14.24 10.16
CA LEU A 69 10.25 -14.36 8.86
C LEU A 69 10.39 -15.82 8.36
N TRP A 70 10.62 -16.77 9.27
CA TRP A 70 10.73 -18.18 8.92
C TRP A 70 9.43 -18.75 8.32
N LEU A 71 8.25 -18.29 8.75
CA LEU A 71 6.96 -18.69 8.16
C LEU A 71 6.77 -18.11 6.77
N ALA A 72 7.24 -16.88 6.54
CA ALA A 72 7.20 -16.25 5.23
C ALA A 72 8.10 -17.00 4.21
N ILE A 73 9.30 -17.41 4.64
CA ILE A 73 10.21 -18.23 3.82
C ILE A 73 9.60 -19.61 3.55
N LEU A 74 9.04 -20.26 4.58
CA LEU A 74 8.40 -21.57 4.43
C LEU A 74 7.19 -21.51 3.50
N GLY A 75 6.33 -20.50 3.65
CA GLY A 75 5.17 -20.32 2.80
C GLY A 75 5.55 -20.04 1.35
N GLY A 76 6.57 -19.20 1.13
CA GLY A 76 7.12 -18.99 -0.22
C GLY A 76 7.72 -20.27 -0.82
N PHE A 77 8.37 -21.10 -0.01
CA PHE A 77 8.91 -22.40 -0.46
C PHE A 77 7.80 -23.36 -0.87
N VAL A 78 6.73 -23.47 -0.07
CA VAL A 78 5.55 -24.29 -0.43
C VAL A 78 4.91 -23.77 -1.72
N TRP A 79 4.76 -22.45 -1.86
CA TRP A 79 4.20 -21.85 -3.08
C TRP A 79 5.08 -22.08 -4.32
N SER A 80 6.39 -21.96 -4.18
CA SER A 80 7.37 -22.25 -5.24
C SER A 80 7.26 -23.70 -5.74
N LEU A 81 7.10 -24.67 -4.82
CA LEU A 81 6.88 -26.07 -5.17
C LEU A 81 5.57 -26.29 -5.94
N ILE A 82 4.50 -25.56 -5.59
CA ILE A 82 3.23 -25.61 -6.32
C ILE A 82 3.42 -25.12 -7.76
N ILE A 83 4.00 -23.94 -7.95
CA ILE A 83 4.26 -23.37 -9.29
C ILE A 83 5.16 -24.30 -10.11
N PHE A 84 6.25 -24.78 -9.50
CA PHE A 84 7.15 -25.74 -10.13
C PHE A 84 6.43 -27.01 -10.58
N ALA A 85 5.54 -27.57 -9.76
CA ALA A 85 4.77 -28.76 -10.11
C ALA A 85 3.82 -28.51 -11.28
N PHE A 86 3.12 -27.37 -11.29
CA PHE A 86 2.22 -26.99 -12.39
C PHE A 86 2.97 -26.77 -13.70
N ASP A 87 4.04 -25.97 -13.69
CA ASP A 87 4.83 -25.71 -14.90
C ASP A 87 5.49 -26.98 -15.43
N ARG A 88 6.02 -27.83 -14.54
CA ARG A 88 6.53 -29.15 -14.91
C ARG A 88 5.44 -30.01 -15.54
N PHE A 89 4.25 -30.06 -14.94
CA PHE A 89 3.13 -30.85 -15.46
C PHE A 89 2.78 -30.38 -16.88
N ILE A 90 2.71 -29.08 -17.11
CA ILE A 90 2.40 -28.50 -18.43
C ILE A 90 3.48 -28.85 -19.45
N VAL A 91 4.77 -28.71 -19.10
CA VAL A 91 5.89 -29.04 -20.00
C VAL A 91 5.97 -30.54 -20.31
N SER A 92 5.56 -31.40 -19.37
CA SER A 92 5.56 -32.86 -19.53
C SER A 92 4.37 -33.36 -20.37
N THR A 93 3.21 -32.70 -20.27
CA THR A 93 1.99 -33.08 -20.98
C THR A 93 1.91 -32.49 -22.38
N HIS A 94 2.62 -31.39 -22.66
CA HIS A 94 2.71 -30.83 -23.99
C HIS A 94 3.60 -31.71 -24.89
N ARG A 95 2.95 -32.62 -25.62
CA ARG A 95 3.56 -33.48 -26.63
C ARG A 95 3.32 -32.92 -28.01
N ARG A 96 4.39 -32.66 -28.76
CA ARG A 96 4.31 -32.20 -30.14
C ARG A 96 3.82 -33.37 -31.00
N LYS A 97 2.68 -33.22 -31.68
CA LYS A 97 2.09 -34.31 -32.48
C LYS A 97 2.14 -34.08 -34.00
N THR A 98 2.10 -32.85 -34.50
CA THR A 98 2.38 -32.45 -35.91
C THR A 98 2.13 -30.95 -36.13
N SER A 99 2.75 -30.36 -37.19
CA SER A 99 2.62 -29.00 -37.79
C SER A 99 2.21 -27.81 -36.89
N ASP A 100 3.04 -26.76 -36.91
CA ASP A 100 2.94 -25.56 -36.06
C ASP A 100 1.55 -24.88 -36.13
N ALA A 101 0.91 -24.84 -37.30
CA ALA A 101 -0.39 -24.19 -37.46
C ALA A 101 -1.56 -24.93 -36.79
N ALA A 102 -1.46 -26.25 -36.63
CA ALA A 102 -2.49 -27.05 -35.96
C ALA A 102 -2.39 -26.95 -34.43
N GLU A 103 -1.22 -26.58 -33.90
CA GLU A 103 -0.99 -26.45 -32.46
C GLU A 103 -1.52 -25.13 -31.90
N LEU A 104 -1.47 -24.03 -32.67
CA LEU A 104 -2.05 -22.74 -32.26
C LEU A 104 -3.58 -22.77 -32.11
N ASN A 105 -4.27 -23.69 -32.80
CA ASN A 105 -5.74 -23.82 -32.73
C ASN A 105 -6.23 -24.79 -31.64
N ARG A 106 -5.34 -25.33 -30.80
CA ARG A 106 -5.75 -26.25 -29.73
C ARG A 106 -6.26 -25.49 -28.49
N PRO A 107 -7.35 -25.95 -27.85
CA PRO A 107 -7.87 -25.30 -26.64
C PRO A 107 -6.86 -25.29 -25.48
N ALA A 108 -5.93 -26.26 -25.45
CA ALA A 108 -4.83 -26.31 -24.48
C ALA A 108 -3.89 -25.09 -24.56
N PHE A 109 -3.68 -24.53 -25.75
CA PHE A 109 -2.85 -23.31 -25.93
C PHE A 109 -3.49 -22.12 -25.23
N TYR A 110 -4.78 -21.86 -25.49
CA TYR A 110 -5.51 -20.75 -24.89
C TYR A 110 -5.66 -20.91 -23.38
N LEU A 111 -5.94 -22.12 -22.90
CA LEU A 111 -6.00 -22.41 -21.47
C LEU A 111 -4.66 -22.11 -20.79
N ARG A 112 -3.54 -22.49 -21.40
CA ARG A 112 -2.20 -22.16 -20.86
C ARG A 112 -1.94 -20.66 -20.85
N PHE A 113 -2.25 -19.97 -21.94
CA PHE A 113 -2.08 -18.52 -22.01
C PHE A 113 -2.88 -17.81 -20.92
N ALA A 114 -4.14 -18.24 -20.69
CA ALA A 114 -4.97 -17.71 -19.62
C ALA A 114 -4.37 -17.96 -18.23
N PHE A 115 -3.87 -19.18 -17.95
CA PHE A 115 -3.20 -19.49 -16.68
C PHE A 115 -1.93 -18.66 -16.48
N ALA A 116 -1.11 -18.50 -17.51
CA ALA A 116 0.12 -17.70 -17.43
C ALA A 116 -0.18 -16.22 -17.20
N LEU A 117 -1.24 -15.69 -17.81
CA LEU A 117 -1.70 -14.33 -17.56
C LEU A 117 -2.12 -14.14 -16.10
N ILE A 118 -2.93 -15.06 -15.56
CA ILE A 118 -3.41 -15.00 -14.18
C ILE A 118 -2.24 -15.12 -13.19
N LEU A 119 -1.42 -16.17 -13.33
CA LEU A 119 -0.29 -16.41 -12.43
C LEU A 119 0.78 -15.31 -12.55
N GLY A 120 1.07 -14.85 -13.76
CA GLY A 120 1.99 -13.73 -13.98
C GLY A 120 1.53 -12.45 -13.27
N ILE A 121 0.24 -12.11 -13.34
CA ILE A 121 -0.32 -10.97 -12.60
C ILE A 121 -0.18 -11.19 -11.09
N VAL A 122 -0.60 -12.35 -10.58
CA VAL A 122 -0.57 -12.66 -9.14
C VAL A 122 0.86 -12.64 -8.58
N ILE A 123 1.82 -13.26 -9.27
CA ILE A 123 3.23 -13.32 -8.84
C ILE A 123 3.90 -11.95 -8.98
N SER A 124 3.54 -11.16 -9.98
CA SER A 124 4.15 -9.85 -10.20
C SER A 124 3.77 -8.84 -9.12
N HIS A 125 2.58 -8.96 -8.50
CA HIS A 125 2.05 -7.92 -7.63
C HIS A 125 2.90 -7.69 -6.35
N PRO A 126 3.25 -8.73 -5.56
CA PRO A 126 4.17 -8.55 -4.43
C PRO A 126 5.55 -8.06 -4.87
N LEU A 127 6.03 -8.44 -6.06
CA LEU A 127 7.32 -7.99 -6.57
C LEU A 127 7.31 -6.53 -7.00
N VAL A 128 6.19 -6.03 -7.54
CA VAL A 128 5.99 -4.60 -7.81
C VAL A 128 6.02 -3.83 -6.49
N MET A 129 5.33 -4.33 -5.47
CA MET A 129 5.36 -3.74 -4.13
C MET A 129 6.77 -3.75 -3.54
N MET A 130 7.52 -4.85 -3.69
CA MET A 130 8.91 -4.96 -3.26
C MET A 130 9.83 -3.98 -4.00
N TYR A 131 9.64 -3.83 -5.32
CA TYR A 131 10.43 -2.92 -6.15
C TYR A 131 10.24 -1.45 -5.75
N PHE A 132 9.01 -1.06 -5.41
CA PHE A 132 8.68 0.32 -5.00
C PHE A 132 8.65 0.54 -3.49
N ASN A 133 9.12 -0.41 -2.67
CA ASN A 133 8.99 -0.36 -1.21
C ASN A 133 9.48 0.99 -0.62
N GLY A 134 10.65 1.49 -1.05
CA GLY A 134 11.16 2.78 -0.59
C GLY A 134 10.24 3.95 -0.94
N SER A 135 9.77 4.03 -2.20
CA SER A 135 8.85 5.10 -2.62
C SER A 135 7.46 5.00 -1.98
N VAL A 136 6.99 3.79 -1.69
CA VAL A 136 5.75 3.54 -0.95
C VAL A 136 5.90 4.02 0.49
N ALA A 137 7.03 3.72 1.15
CA ALA A 137 7.32 4.18 2.50
C ALA A 137 7.37 5.72 2.58
N ASP A 138 8.05 6.37 1.63
CA ASP A 138 8.10 7.84 1.54
C ASP A 138 6.68 8.44 1.36
N GLN A 139 5.85 7.83 0.50
CA GLN A 139 4.47 8.29 0.29
C GLN A 139 3.60 8.09 1.54
N MET A 140 3.79 6.98 2.27
CA MET A 140 3.08 6.73 3.53
C MET A 140 3.47 7.76 4.60
N GLU A 141 4.75 8.14 4.68
CA GLU A 141 5.20 9.18 5.59
C GLU A 141 4.61 10.56 5.22
N GLN A 142 4.59 10.91 3.93
CA GLN A 142 3.93 12.13 3.47
C GLN A 142 2.44 12.15 3.81
N ASN A 143 1.74 11.03 3.64
CA ASN A 143 0.34 10.89 3.99
C ASN A 143 0.12 11.11 5.50
N LEU A 144 0.98 10.52 6.33
CA LEU A 144 0.95 10.70 7.78
C LEU A 144 1.13 12.17 8.16
N GLN A 145 2.14 12.84 7.60
CA GLN A 145 2.39 14.26 7.85
C GLN A 145 1.21 15.13 7.41
N SER A 146 0.61 14.82 6.25
CA SER A 146 -0.54 15.57 5.72
C SER A 146 -1.79 15.44 6.61
N GLU A 147 -2.07 14.24 7.12
CA GLU A 147 -3.18 13.98 8.04
C GLU A 147 -2.94 14.64 9.40
N GLN A 148 -1.73 14.53 9.95
CA GLN A 148 -1.35 15.23 11.17
C GLN A 148 -1.48 16.76 11.02
N ALA A 149 -1.08 17.31 9.88
CA ALA A 149 -1.25 18.73 9.58
C ALA A 149 -2.73 19.11 9.47
N ALA A 150 -3.57 18.27 8.85
CA ALA A 150 -5.01 18.49 8.76
C ALA A 150 -5.69 18.46 10.14
N ILE A 151 -5.31 17.52 11.00
CA ILE A 151 -5.76 17.44 12.40
C ILE A 151 -5.33 18.69 13.15
N ALA A 152 -4.05 19.06 13.06
CA ALA A 152 -3.52 20.25 13.73
C ALA A 152 -4.26 21.51 13.31
N GLN A 153 -4.52 21.68 12.01
CA GLN A 153 -5.25 22.82 11.47
C GLN A 153 -6.69 22.89 12.00
N ARG A 154 -7.39 21.75 12.16
CA ARG A 154 -8.75 21.73 12.73
C ARG A 154 -8.74 22.24 14.18
N PHE A 155 -7.86 21.71 15.02
CA PHE A 155 -7.75 22.14 16.41
C PHE A 155 -7.27 23.59 16.54
N ASP A 156 -6.33 24.03 15.70
CA ASP A 156 -5.84 25.41 15.72
C ASP A 156 -6.95 26.41 15.38
N ARG A 157 -7.86 26.07 14.46
CA ARG A 157 -9.05 26.91 14.16
C ARG A 157 -9.99 27.02 15.35
N GLU A 158 -10.23 25.92 16.07
CA GLU A 158 -11.06 25.93 17.27
C GLU A 158 -10.43 26.77 18.39
N ILE A 159 -9.12 26.61 18.61
CA ILE A 159 -8.36 27.42 19.57
C ILE A 159 -8.41 28.90 19.20
N GLN A 160 -8.23 29.25 17.92
CA GLN A 160 -8.34 30.63 17.43
C GLN A 160 -9.73 31.23 17.66
N ASN A 161 -10.80 30.44 17.53
CA ASN A 161 -12.15 30.91 17.84
C ASN A 161 -12.29 31.28 19.33
N LEU A 162 -11.76 30.44 20.23
CA LEU A 162 -11.77 30.72 21.66
C LEU A 162 -10.92 31.96 22.01
N ASP A 163 -9.74 32.10 21.39
CA ASP A 163 -8.89 33.28 21.56
C ASP A 163 -9.59 34.56 21.07
N GLY A 164 -10.31 34.48 19.95
CA GLY A 164 -11.14 35.58 19.44
C GLY A 164 -12.23 36.02 20.42
N ARG A 165 -12.86 35.06 21.12
CA ARG A 165 -13.85 35.37 22.17
C ARG A 165 -13.22 36.08 23.37
N ILE A 166 -12.08 35.58 23.84
CA ILE A 166 -11.33 36.21 24.94
C ILE A 166 -10.94 37.65 24.56
N PHE A 167 -10.43 37.84 23.35
CA PHE A 167 -10.06 39.15 22.83
C PHE A 167 -11.25 40.12 22.72
N ALA A 168 -12.42 39.64 22.27
CA ALA A 168 -13.64 40.45 22.24
C ALA A 168 -14.07 40.90 23.64
N MET A 169 -13.97 40.01 24.63
CA MET A 169 -14.24 40.34 26.04
C MET A 169 -13.26 41.38 26.59
N ASP A 170 -11.97 41.24 26.32
CA ASP A 170 -10.94 42.23 26.70
C ASP A 170 -11.19 43.60 26.07
N SER A 171 -11.54 43.61 24.78
CA SER A 171 -11.84 44.85 24.04
C SER A 171 -13.06 45.57 24.64
N LEU A 172 -14.13 44.82 24.93
CA LEU A 172 -15.33 45.36 25.58
C LEU A 172 -15.03 45.93 26.97
N TYR A 173 -14.19 45.24 27.75
CA TYR A 173 -13.79 45.71 29.08
C TYR A 173 -13.00 47.03 28.99
N LEU A 174 -12.04 47.12 28.08
CA LEU A 174 -11.25 48.33 27.85
C LEU A 174 -12.11 49.50 27.38
N GLU A 175 -13.09 49.26 26.52
CA GLU A 175 -14.04 50.28 26.06
C GLU A 175 -14.85 50.85 27.24
N LYS A 176 -15.45 49.97 28.06
CA LYS A 176 -16.22 50.38 29.24
C LYS A 176 -15.35 51.08 30.29
N GLN A 177 -14.10 50.64 30.44
CA GLN A 177 -13.13 51.27 31.34
C GLN A 177 -12.75 52.68 30.85
N ALA A 178 -12.54 52.84 29.54
CA ALA A 178 -12.25 54.15 28.95
C ALA A 178 -13.42 55.12 29.13
N GLU A 179 -14.66 54.65 28.96
CA GLU A 179 -15.85 55.46 29.20
C GLU A 179 -15.94 55.91 30.67
N ARG A 180 -15.75 55.00 31.62
CA ARG A 180 -15.70 55.35 33.05
C ARG A 180 -14.62 56.39 33.35
N ASN A 181 -13.42 56.20 32.80
CA ASN A 181 -12.30 57.13 33.01
C ASN A 181 -12.57 58.53 32.44
N ARG A 182 -13.25 58.63 31.29
CA ARG A 182 -13.70 59.92 30.72
C ARG A 182 -14.68 60.62 31.65
N GLN A 183 -15.69 59.90 32.13
CA GLN A 183 -16.67 60.46 33.07
C GLN A 183 -16.01 60.90 34.39
N ALA A 184 -15.00 60.16 34.86
CA ALA A 184 -14.28 60.49 36.09
C ALA A 184 -13.47 61.78 35.94
N ASP A 185 -12.84 61.99 34.79
CA ASP A 185 -12.12 63.22 34.45
C ASP A 185 -13.07 64.44 34.38
N ILE A 186 -14.24 64.29 33.77
CA ILE A 186 -15.28 65.34 33.72
C ILE A 186 -15.71 65.74 35.13
N VAL A 187 -15.99 64.77 36.01
CA VAL A 187 -16.42 65.04 37.38
C VAL A 187 -15.31 65.70 38.21
N ALA A 188 -14.05 65.26 38.05
CA ALA A 188 -12.93 65.88 38.74
C ALA A 188 -12.80 67.37 38.38
N LYS A 189 -12.82 67.68 37.08
CA LYS A 189 -12.77 69.04 36.55
C LYS A 189 -13.96 69.90 36.97
N GLU A 190 -15.17 69.32 37.04
CA GLU A 190 -16.36 70.02 37.52
C GLU A 190 -16.24 70.40 39.00
N ILE A 191 -15.73 69.49 39.85
CA ILE A 191 -15.50 69.76 41.27
C ILE A 191 -14.42 70.84 41.46
N ASP A 192 -13.38 70.82 40.62
CA ASP A 192 -12.30 71.80 40.64
C ASP A 192 -12.70 73.16 40.06
N GLY A 193 -13.92 73.29 39.51
CA GLY A 193 -14.46 74.53 38.96
C GLY A 193 -13.88 74.90 37.59
N GLU A 194 -13.31 73.94 36.87
CA GLU A 194 -12.86 74.14 35.50
C GLU A 194 -14.05 74.17 34.53
N VAL A 195 -13.95 74.98 33.48
CA VAL A 195 -15.00 75.10 32.46
C VAL A 195 -14.68 74.16 31.30
N ILE A 196 -15.49 73.13 31.13
CA ILE A 196 -15.44 72.21 29.98
C ILE A 196 -16.58 72.57 29.03
N ARG A 197 -16.30 72.49 27.73
CA ARG A 197 -17.30 72.60 26.68
C ARG A 197 -17.35 71.32 25.86
N ASN A 198 -18.55 70.87 25.53
CA ASN A 198 -18.73 69.73 24.64
C ASN A 198 -18.34 70.09 23.19
N ALA A 199 -18.36 69.10 22.29
CA ALA A 199 -18.03 69.28 20.88
C ALA A 199 -18.93 70.31 20.15
N ASN A 200 -20.11 70.60 20.72
CA ASN A 200 -21.08 71.56 20.19
C ASN A 200 -20.88 72.98 20.77
N GLY A 201 -19.88 73.18 21.65
CA GLY A 201 -19.57 74.46 22.30
C GLY A 201 -20.39 74.78 23.55
N GLU A 202 -21.28 73.88 23.98
CA GLU A 202 -22.13 74.03 25.16
C GLU A 202 -21.34 73.76 26.44
N LEU A 203 -21.68 74.46 27.53
CA LEU A 203 -21.03 74.31 28.82
C LEU A 203 -21.41 72.97 29.46
N GLU A 204 -20.41 72.11 29.65
CA GLU A 204 -20.56 70.79 30.29
C GLU A 204 -20.35 70.86 31.81
N THR A 205 -19.69 71.92 32.27
CA THR A 205 -19.47 72.26 33.68
C THR A 205 -19.81 73.73 33.93
N THR A 206 -20.21 74.05 35.17
CA THR A 206 -20.66 75.41 35.55
C THR A 206 -19.52 76.37 35.88
N GLY A 207 -18.28 75.88 36.04
CA GLY A 207 -17.12 76.68 36.44
C GLY A 207 -17.10 77.08 37.93
N LEU A 208 -18.03 76.55 38.73
CA LEU A 208 -18.12 76.82 40.16
C LEU A 208 -17.48 75.66 40.94
N ARG A 209 -16.52 75.98 41.82
CA ARG A 209 -15.86 74.97 42.65
C ARG A 209 -16.85 74.36 43.64
N GLY A 210 -16.79 73.03 43.79
CA GLY A 210 -17.53 72.28 44.81
C GLY A 210 -18.52 71.26 44.25
N LYS A 211 -19.23 70.59 45.17
CA LYS A 211 -20.18 69.51 44.84
C LYS A 211 -21.61 70.06 44.80
N GLY A 212 -21.99 70.65 43.67
CA GLY A 212 -23.39 71.04 43.41
C GLY A 212 -24.26 69.86 42.95
N PRO A 213 -25.56 70.08 42.71
CA PRO A 213 -26.50 69.01 42.27
C PRO A 213 -26.11 68.32 40.96
N SER A 214 -25.51 69.06 40.01
CA SER A 214 -24.96 68.51 38.76
C SER A 214 -23.82 67.52 39.03
N ALA A 215 -22.81 67.96 39.78
CA ALA A 215 -21.68 67.11 40.18
C ALA A 215 -22.16 65.88 40.97
N GLU A 216 -23.16 66.02 41.83
CA GLU A 216 -23.71 64.89 42.59
C GLU A 216 -24.42 63.86 41.70
N ASN A 217 -25.18 64.30 40.68
CA ASN A 217 -25.78 63.39 39.70
C ASN A 217 -24.71 62.63 38.90
N LYS A 218 -23.65 63.30 38.46
CA LYS A 218 -22.54 62.64 37.74
C LYS A 218 -21.73 61.71 38.64
N ILE A 219 -21.55 62.03 39.93
CA ILE A 219 -20.95 61.12 40.92
C ILE A 219 -21.81 59.85 41.06
N ARG A 220 -23.14 59.97 41.10
CA ARG A 220 -24.04 58.79 41.13
C ARG A 220 -23.92 57.95 39.85
N GLN A 221 -23.86 58.58 38.68
CA GLN A 221 -23.64 57.90 37.40
C GLN A 221 -22.27 57.20 37.34
N LEU A 222 -21.23 57.82 37.90
CA LEU A 222 -19.92 57.19 38.03
C LEU A 222 -19.95 55.95 38.93
N ALA A 223 -20.63 56.04 40.06
CA ALA A 223 -20.79 54.90 40.96
C ALA A 223 -21.56 53.74 40.27
N THR A 224 -22.58 54.04 39.45
CA THR A 224 -23.26 53.00 38.66
C THR A 224 -22.33 52.38 37.62
N LEU A 225 -21.55 53.18 36.88
CA LEU A 225 -20.57 52.70 35.91
C LEU A 225 -19.47 51.85 36.57
N GLU A 226 -19.01 52.21 37.77
CA GLU A 226 -18.05 51.41 38.53
C GLU A 226 -18.63 50.06 38.95
N ASN A 227 -19.88 50.03 39.41
CA ASN A 227 -20.56 48.79 39.76
C ASN A 227 -20.76 47.90 38.53
N GLU A 228 -21.16 48.46 37.39
CA GLU A 228 -21.28 47.74 36.12
C GLU A 228 -19.92 47.17 35.66
N LEU A 229 -18.84 47.96 35.75
CA LEU A 229 -17.50 47.52 35.37
C LEU A 229 -16.99 46.39 36.29
N GLN A 230 -17.27 46.47 37.59
CA GLN A 230 -16.94 45.40 38.55
C GLN A 230 -17.75 44.13 38.29
N ALA A 231 -19.04 44.25 37.99
CA ALA A 231 -19.89 43.12 37.62
C ALA A 231 -19.38 42.45 36.34
N LEU A 232 -19.13 43.24 35.29
CA LEU A 232 -18.58 42.76 34.02
C LEU A 232 -17.25 42.05 34.21
N LYS A 233 -16.34 42.61 35.03
CA LYS A 233 -15.05 41.98 35.33
C LYS A 233 -15.22 40.61 36.00
N ARG A 234 -16.17 40.46 36.93
CA ARG A 234 -16.43 39.19 37.61
C ARG A 234 -17.01 38.15 36.66
N GLU A 235 -17.98 38.54 35.84
CA GLU A 235 -18.58 37.69 34.81
C GLU A 235 -17.52 37.21 33.81
N GLN A 236 -16.77 38.15 33.23
CA GLN A 236 -15.73 37.84 32.25
C GLN A 236 -14.59 37.00 32.84
N MET A 237 -14.25 37.17 34.12
CA MET A 237 -13.24 36.33 34.78
C MET A 237 -13.69 34.87 34.87
N GLY A 238 -14.97 34.64 35.17
CA GLY A 238 -15.57 33.30 35.18
C GLY A 238 -15.55 32.65 33.80
N GLU A 239 -16.00 33.37 32.77
CA GLU A 239 -16.04 32.87 31.40
C GLU A 239 -14.63 32.71 30.80
N LYS A 240 -13.69 33.64 31.01
CA LYS A 240 -12.30 33.47 30.55
C LYS A 240 -11.63 32.26 31.18
N ARG A 241 -11.94 31.95 32.44
CA ARG A 241 -11.44 30.74 33.10
C ARG A 241 -11.99 29.47 32.43
N SER A 242 -13.28 29.43 32.10
CA SER A 242 -13.87 28.27 31.40
C SER A 242 -13.32 28.11 29.98
N LEU A 243 -13.14 29.21 29.24
CA LEU A 243 -12.51 29.22 27.92
C LEU A 243 -11.04 28.78 27.99
N GLY A 244 -10.29 29.22 29.01
CA GLY A 244 -8.90 28.79 29.23
C GLY A 244 -8.78 27.29 29.51
N LEU A 245 -9.72 26.72 30.28
CA LEU A 245 -9.79 25.27 30.50
C LEU A 245 -10.13 24.52 29.20
N ALA A 246 -11.11 24.99 28.44
CA ALA A 246 -11.48 24.39 27.16
C ALA A 246 -10.32 24.43 26.14
N LYS A 247 -9.55 25.53 26.10
CA LYS A 247 -8.35 25.65 25.27
C LYS A 247 -7.26 24.65 25.68
N ALA A 248 -7.01 24.49 26.98
CA ALA A 248 -6.03 23.52 27.48
C ALA A 248 -6.46 22.07 27.15
N GLU A 249 -7.75 21.78 27.27
CA GLU A 249 -8.32 20.48 26.88
C GLU A 249 -8.16 20.23 25.37
N LEU A 250 -8.48 21.22 24.53
CA LEU A 250 -8.29 21.10 23.07
C LEU A 250 -6.83 20.89 22.68
N SER A 251 -5.89 21.58 23.33
CA SER A 251 -4.46 21.36 23.09
C SER A 251 -4.05 19.92 23.45
N THR A 252 -4.52 19.42 24.59
CA THR A 252 -4.23 18.04 25.03
C THR A 252 -4.84 17.02 24.07
N ARG A 253 -6.08 17.27 23.60
CA ARG A 253 -6.75 16.43 22.60
C ARG A 253 -6.04 16.47 21.25
N LYS A 254 -5.55 17.64 20.80
CA LYS A 254 -4.74 17.79 19.59
C LYS A 254 -3.52 16.88 19.66
N ASP A 255 -2.74 16.99 20.74
CA ASP A 255 -1.51 16.20 20.92
C ASP A 255 -1.82 14.70 20.98
N SER A 256 -2.89 14.32 21.69
CA SER A 256 -3.33 12.92 21.78
C SER A 256 -3.82 12.37 20.44
N SER A 257 -4.57 13.14 19.65
CA SER A 257 -5.05 12.75 18.32
C SER A 257 -3.90 12.63 17.31
N MET A 258 -2.92 13.53 17.37
CA MET A 258 -1.71 13.44 16.54
C MET A 258 -0.85 12.23 16.91
N ALA A 259 -0.73 11.90 18.20
CA ALA A 259 0.03 10.74 18.67
C ALA A 259 -0.69 9.40 18.42
N ALA A 260 -2.02 9.36 18.52
CA ALA A 260 -2.82 8.18 18.23
C ALA A 260 -2.80 7.80 16.74
N PHE A 261 -2.67 8.80 15.86
CA PHE A 261 -2.50 8.58 14.43
C PHE A 261 -1.06 8.13 14.15
N SER A 262 -0.85 6.82 14.25
CA SER A 262 0.43 6.16 13.96
C SER A 262 0.38 5.48 12.59
N LEU A 263 1.56 5.30 11.99
CA LEU A 263 1.72 4.66 10.70
C LEU A 263 1.34 3.18 10.83
N SER A 264 0.12 2.81 10.46
CA SER A 264 -0.23 1.42 10.25
C SER A 264 0.54 0.91 9.03
N THR A 265 1.52 0.05 9.26
CA THR A 265 2.32 -0.62 8.20
C THR A 265 1.53 -1.74 7.51
N ASP A 266 0.20 -1.67 7.57
CA ASP A 266 -0.69 -2.69 7.02
C ASP A 266 -0.64 -2.67 5.49
N TYR A 267 -0.84 -3.85 4.90
CA TYR A 267 -0.77 -4.08 3.46
C TYR A 267 -1.71 -3.15 2.68
N LEU A 268 -2.90 -2.86 3.23
CA LEU A 268 -3.84 -1.95 2.60
C LEU A 268 -3.28 -0.52 2.47
N HIS A 269 -2.56 -0.03 3.48
CA HIS A 269 -1.95 1.29 3.42
C HIS A 269 -0.80 1.34 2.40
N GLN A 270 -0.05 0.23 2.25
CA GLN A 270 0.97 0.11 1.22
C GLN A 270 0.34 0.14 -0.18
N GLU A 271 -0.77 -0.57 -0.40
CA GLU A 271 -1.52 -0.53 -1.67
C GLU A 271 -2.08 0.85 -1.98
N MET A 272 -2.69 1.52 -0.98
CA MET A 272 -3.21 2.88 -1.17
C MET A 272 -2.08 3.86 -1.51
N ALA A 273 -0.93 3.77 -0.85
CA ALA A 273 0.24 4.58 -1.14
C ALA A 273 0.79 4.29 -2.55
N LEU A 274 0.84 3.01 -2.97
CA LEU A 274 1.23 2.63 -4.33
C LEU A 274 0.25 3.20 -5.38
N GLU A 275 -1.06 3.16 -5.14
CA GLU A 275 -2.07 3.75 -6.03
C GLU A 275 -1.91 5.28 -6.15
N GLN A 276 -1.69 5.97 -5.04
CA GLN A 276 -1.42 7.42 -5.06
C GLN A 276 -0.12 7.75 -5.79
N LEU A 277 0.91 6.93 -5.61
CA LEU A 277 2.17 7.08 -6.32
C LEU A 277 1.99 6.91 -7.84
N LYS A 278 1.14 5.95 -8.26
CA LYS A 278 0.77 5.74 -9.68
C LYS A 278 -0.13 6.82 -10.25
N ALA A 279 -0.94 7.47 -9.42
CA ALA A 279 -1.73 8.63 -9.82
C ALA A 279 -0.84 9.86 -10.03
N SER A 280 0.14 10.05 -9.16
CA SER A 280 1.06 11.19 -9.18
C SER A 280 2.16 11.05 -10.25
N ASN A 281 2.65 9.83 -10.47
CA ASN A 281 3.76 9.55 -11.40
C ASN A 281 3.34 8.48 -12.44
N PRO A 282 3.02 8.87 -13.69
CA PRO A 282 2.59 7.90 -14.71
C PRO A 282 3.69 6.88 -15.06
N ILE A 283 4.96 7.22 -14.83
CA ILE A 283 6.11 6.32 -15.02
C ILE A 283 5.98 5.08 -14.13
N VAL A 284 5.49 5.22 -12.90
CA VAL A 284 5.31 4.10 -11.96
C VAL A 284 4.30 3.10 -12.50
N ARG A 285 3.20 3.60 -13.09
CA ARG A 285 2.18 2.77 -13.75
C ARG A 285 2.75 2.02 -14.96
N LEU A 286 3.56 2.70 -15.78
CA LEU A 286 4.22 2.08 -16.92
C LEU A 286 5.16 0.96 -16.46
N THR A 287 5.97 1.22 -15.43
CA THR A 287 6.89 0.23 -14.86
C THR A 287 6.14 -0.96 -14.26
N GLN A 288 5.03 -0.75 -13.54
CA GLN A 288 4.18 -1.84 -13.05
C GLN A 288 3.72 -2.73 -14.21
N TRP A 289 3.19 -2.13 -15.29
CA TRP A 289 2.71 -2.89 -16.43
C TRP A 289 3.85 -3.64 -17.15
N PHE A 290 5.02 -3.01 -17.26
CA PHE A 290 6.22 -3.64 -17.80
C PHE A 290 6.64 -4.87 -16.97
N ILE A 291 6.61 -4.76 -15.64
CA ILE A 291 6.90 -5.88 -14.74
C ILE A 291 5.86 -6.99 -14.93
N ILE A 292 4.56 -6.68 -14.95
CA ILE A 292 3.51 -7.69 -15.21
C ILE A 292 3.76 -8.43 -16.52
N VAL A 293 3.99 -7.70 -17.61
CA VAL A 293 4.23 -8.29 -18.94
C VAL A 293 5.50 -9.13 -18.94
N LEU A 294 6.57 -8.69 -18.27
CA LEU A 294 7.79 -9.45 -18.12
C LEU A 294 7.52 -10.79 -17.42
N PHE A 295 6.74 -10.79 -16.34
CA PHE A 295 6.40 -12.00 -15.59
C PHE A 295 5.55 -12.96 -16.40
N VAL A 296 4.52 -12.46 -17.10
CA VAL A 296 3.70 -13.27 -18.01
C VAL A 296 4.57 -13.85 -19.13
N LEU A 297 5.50 -13.07 -19.68
CA LEU A 297 6.41 -13.55 -20.73
C LEU A 297 7.32 -14.66 -20.20
N VAL A 298 7.92 -14.47 -19.03
CA VAL A 298 8.80 -15.46 -18.39
C VAL A 298 8.04 -16.76 -18.11
N ASP A 299 6.79 -16.68 -17.64
CA ASP A 299 5.94 -17.85 -17.38
C ASP A 299 5.51 -18.58 -18.66
N LEU A 300 5.44 -17.86 -19.79
CA LEU A 300 5.15 -18.42 -21.11
C LEU A 300 6.39 -19.01 -21.80
N LEU A 301 7.62 -18.71 -21.36
CA LEU A 301 8.84 -19.21 -22.02
C LEU A 301 8.89 -20.74 -22.14
N PRO A 302 8.65 -21.54 -21.08
CA PRO A 302 8.71 -23.00 -21.19
C PRO A 302 7.78 -23.52 -22.29
N PHE A 303 6.60 -22.92 -22.39
CA PHE A 303 5.58 -23.29 -23.37
C PHE A 303 5.96 -22.86 -24.80
N ILE A 304 6.30 -21.59 -25.00
CA ILE A 304 6.72 -21.05 -26.31
C ILE A 304 7.88 -21.87 -26.87
N PHE A 305 8.94 -22.06 -26.07
CA PHE A 305 10.10 -22.82 -26.51
C PHE A 305 9.75 -24.27 -26.79
N LYS A 306 8.84 -24.90 -26.03
CA LYS A 306 8.40 -26.27 -26.29
C LYS A 306 7.68 -26.38 -27.62
N THR A 307 6.72 -25.49 -27.90
CA THR A 307 5.93 -25.47 -29.15
C THR A 307 6.79 -25.18 -30.38
N PHE A 308 7.70 -24.21 -30.30
CA PHE A 308 8.57 -23.85 -31.44
C PHE A 308 9.83 -24.71 -31.56
N SER A 309 10.12 -25.59 -30.60
CA SER A 309 11.30 -26.46 -30.69
C SER A 309 11.14 -27.51 -31.79
N THR A 310 12.23 -27.82 -32.50
CA THR A 310 12.24 -28.81 -33.59
C THR A 310 11.85 -30.21 -33.10
N TYR A 311 11.03 -30.89 -33.91
CA TYR A 311 10.59 -32.26 -33.68
C TYR A 311 11.81 -33.20 -33.74
N GLY A 312 12.14 -33.81 -32.60
CA GLY A 312 13.34 -34.64 -32.45
C GLY A 312 13.04 -36.14 -32.48
N LEU A 313 14.11 -36.93 -32.41
CA LEU A 313 14.07 -38.38 -32.21
C LEU A 313 13.31 -38.74 -30.92
N TYR A 314 13.50 -37.99 -29.84
CA TYR A 314 12.71 -38.15 -28.60
C TYR A 314 11.19 -38.06 -28.87
N ASP A 315 10.76 -37.02 -29.59
CA ASP A 315 9.35 -36.78 -29.90
C ASP A 315 8.79 -37.85 -30.87
N LYS A 316 9.65 -38.35 -31.77
CA LYS A 316 9.33 -39.42 -32.70
C LYS A 316 9.12 -40.77 -32.02
N VAL A 317 10.05 -41.19 -31.16
CA VAL A 317 9.93 -42.48 -30.46
C VAL A 317 8.67 -42.51 -29.59
N LEU A 318 8.36 -41.40 -28.91
CA LEU A 318 7.10 -41.26 -28.15
C LEU A 318 5.85 -41.32 -29.03
N GLY A 319 5.90 -40.72 -30.22
CA GLY A 319 4.81 -40.79 -31.20
C GLY A 319 4.59 -42.21 -31.73
N ASP A 320 5.67 -42.87 -32.14
CA ASP A 320 5.65 -44.23 -32.68
C ASP A 320 5.17 -45.25 -31.61
N GLU A 321 5.59 -45.09 -30.34
CA GLU A 321 5.08 -45.89 -29.22
C GLU A 321 3.56 -45.70 -29.03
N GLU A 322 3.05 -44.47 -29.07
CA GLU A 322 1.61 -44.21 -28.97
C GLU A 322 0.81 -44.78 -30.14
N GLU A 323 1.30 -44.66 -31.37
CA GLU A 323 0.63 -45.16 -32.58
C GLU A 323 0.60 -46.70 -32.58
N SER A 324 1.72 -47.33 -32.20
CA SER A 324 1.79 -48.80 -32.04
C SER A 324 0.80 -49.32 -30.99
N LEU A 325 0.56 -48.57 -29.91
CA LEU A 325 -0.43 -48.91 -28.89
C LEU A 325 -1.87 -48.67 -29.34
N GLN A 326 -2.12 -47.74 -30.26
CA GLN A 326 -3.45 -47.49 -30.81
C GLN A 326 -3.87 -48.52 -31.86
N GLY A 327 -2.90 -49.13 -32.55
CA GLY A 327 -3.14 -50.16 -33.57
C GLY A 327 -3.43 -51.57 -33.03
N LEU A 328 -3.31 -51.79 -31.71
CA LEU A 328 -3.54 -53.09 -31.06
C LEU A 328 -4.99 -53.21 -30.53
N ASP A 329 -5.61 -54.39 -30.67
CA ASP A 329 -6.92 -54.69 -30.05
C ASP A 329 -6.81 -54.65 -28.51
N LEU A 330 -7.91 -54.43 -27.81
CA LEU A 330 -7.94 -54.25 -26.34
C LEU A 330 -7.25 -55.41 -25.59
N LYS A 331 -7.38 -56.63 -26.13
CA LYS A 331 -6.78 -57.84 -25.57
C LYS A 331 -5.25 -57.87 -25.76
N ASP A 332 -4.79 -57.46 -26.92
CA ASP A 332 -3.35 -57.40 -27.25
C ASP A 332 -2.66 -56.25 -26.51
N ARG A 333 -3.37 -55.12 -26.30
CA ARG A 333 -2.91 -54.04 -25.41
C ARG A 333 -2.75 -54.53 -23.98
N SER A 334 -3.70 -55.31 -23.46
CA SER A 334 -3.59 -55.84 -22.09
C SER A 334 -2.44 -56.84 -21.92
N LEU A 335 -2.20 -57.69 -22.94
CA LEU A 335 -1.08 -58.63 -22.97
C LEU A 335 0.27 -57.91 -23.06
N PHE A 336 0.39 -56.90 -23.91
CA PHE A 336 1.60 -56.07 -24.01
C PHE A 336 1.93 -55.38 -22.68
N TRP A 337 0.93 -54.83 -21.99
CA TRP A 337 1.14 -54.21 -20.68
C TRP A 337 1.49 -55.24 -19.60
N GLN A 338 0.83 -56.41 -19.57
CA GLN A 338 1.19 -57.49 -18.64
C GLN A 338 2.63 -57.94 -18.85
N GLU A 339 3.05 -58.20 -20.09
CA GLU A 339 4.40 -58.65 -20.40
C GLU A 339 5.47 -57.61 -20.04
N LYS A 340 5.14 -56.32 -20.19
CA LYS A 340 6.03 -55.21 -19.81
C LYS A 340 6.08 -55.02 -18.28
N VAL A 341 4.95 -55.20 -17.58
CA VAL A 341 4.86 -55.14 -16.11
C VAL A 341 5.58 -56.33 -15.47
N ASP A 342 5.43 -57.53 -16.01
CA ASP A 342 6.10 -58.74 -15.54
C ASP A 342 7.61 -58.65 -15.73
N ARG A 343 8.08 -58.11 -16.87
CA ARG A 343 9.52 -57.84 -17.06
C ARG A 343 10.09 -56.78 -16.12
N LEU A 344 9.25 -55.87 -15.62
CA LEU A 344 9.66 -54.84 -14.65
C LEU A 344 9.55 -55.31 -13.20
N SER A 345 8.80 -56.37 -12.91
CA SER A 345 8.66 -56.95 -11.57
C SER A 345 9.68 -58.05 -11.25
N GLU A 346 10.38 -58.57 -12.27
CA GLU A 346 11.52 -59.49 -12.14
C GLU A 346 12.86 -58.78 -11.82
N TYR A 347 12.87 -57.44 -11.78
CA TYR A 347 13.97 -56.61 -11.25
C TYR A 347 13.56 -55.96 -9.93
#